data_AF-A0A3A8KJ31-F1
#
_entry.id   AF-A0A3A8KJ31-F1
#
_cell.length_a   1.000
_cell.length_b   1.000
_cell.length_c   1.000
_cell.angle_alpha   90.00
_cell.angle_beta   90.00
_cell.angle_gamma   90.00
#
_symmetry.space_group_name_H-M   'P 1'
#
loop_
_entity.id
_entity.type
_entity.pdbx_description
1 polymer ?
#
loop_
_entity_poly.entity_id
_entity_poly.type
_entity_poly.pdbx_seq_one_letter_code
_entity_poly.pdbx_strand_id
1 'polypeptide(L)'
;MRIDPTKVGDAKVFRTWGWTLALIVSEDIKDALERAGVTGLKFTEVTGPSAISPEERERNRRLIELREQTDAARQAFWRTLGTLDEEVIIPIVVGGNWPARRQVWRVIHRPEGRTLLVTDGLSDFFVDRAEPSVGFGLELALETDEPIKDAEKSWPLMLLAQMGNEIAEHEILREKVKAGFLSMEVAGQGLPEPLLTKEGRVGGLLGMATSTLPGCFIMPAGEVRLVTVKVLMPVELAYLLEHGKLGRDELVRRFAQQGQAHLSRAWRQPVV
;
A
#
# COMPACT_ATOMS: atom_id res chain seq x y z
N MET A 1 -27.17 -0.99 0.47
CA MET A 1 -27.31 -1.15 1.94
C MET A 1 -28.53 -2.01 2.22
N ARG A 2 -28.44 -2.97 3.15
CA ARG A 2 -29.57 -3.76 3.65
C ARG A 2 -29.46 -3.86 5.17
N ILE A 3 -30.58 -3.91 5.86
CA ILE A 3 -30.64 -4.11 7.32
C ILE A 3 -31.37 -5.40 7.65
N ASP A 4 -31.07 -5.96 8.81
CA ASP A 4 -31.85 -7.03 9.41
C ASP A 4 -32.92 -6.40 10.31
N PRO A 5 -34.22 -6.45 9.92
CA PRO A 5 -35.30 -5.84 10.70
C PRO A 5 -35.45 -6.45 12.10
N THR A 6 -34.93 -7.66 12.33
CA THR A 6 -34.99 -8.31 13.64
C THR A 6 -33.99 -7.70 14.64
N LYS A 7 -33.00 -6.93 14.17
CA LYS A 7 -31.94 -6.32 14.99
C LYS A 7 -32.16 -4.85 15.32
N VAL A 8 -33.20 -4.21 14.79
CA VAL A 8 -33.45 -2.77 14.99
C VAL A 8 -34.27 -2.45 16.24
N GLY A 9 -34.83 -3.46 16.91
CA GLY A 9 -35.69 -3.27 18.09
C GLY A 9 -36.88 -2.34 17.78
N ASP A 10 -37.17 -1.42 18.71
CA ASP A 10 -38.29 -0.47 18.58
C ASP A 10 -37.91 0.82 17.82
N ALA A 11 -36.71 0.90 17.24
CA ALA A 11 -36.25 2.11 16.57
C ALA A 11 -37.04 2.38 15.27
N LYS A 12 -37.68 3.55 15.20
CA LYS A 12 -38.45 4.02 14.04
C LYS A 12 -37.65 4.91 13.10
N VAL A 13 -36.64 5.61 13.62
CA VAL A 13 -35.68 6.40 12.84
C VAL A 13 -34.30 6.20 13.43
N PHE A 14 -33.32 5.84 12.60
CA PHE A 14 -31.93 5.73 13.05
C PHE A 14 -30.94 6.00 11.92
N ARG A 15 -29.70 6.28 12.30
CA ARG A 15 -28.55 6.40 11.40
C ARG A 15 -27.59 5.27 11.68
N THR A 16 -27.09 4.63 10.63
CA THR A 16 -26.03 3.64 10.77
C THR A 16 -24.67 4.32 10.88
N TRP A 17 -23.85 3.81 11.78
CA TRP A 17 -22.47 4.26 11.92
C TRP A 17 -21.70 4.10 10.59
N GLY A 18 -20.92 5.11 10.18
CA GLY A 18 -20.18 5.13 8.92
C GLY A 18 -20.98 5.54 7.67
N TRP A 19 -22.29 5.77 7.76
CA TRP A 19 -23.13 6.24 6.66
C TRP A 19 -23.87 7.52 7.07
N THR A 20 -23.37 8.67 6.61
CA THR A 20 -23.87 9.99 7.03
C THR A 20 -24.93 10.58 6.10
N LEU A 21 -25.05 10.05 4.87
CA LEU A 21 -25.89 10.60 3.81
C LEU A 21 -27.39 10.31 3.96
N ALA A 22 -27.77 9.20 4.60
CA ALA A 22 -29.15 8.74 4.67
C ALA A 22 -29.57 8.40 6.10
N LEU A 23 -30.86 8.61 6.40
CA LEU A 23 -31.51 8.07 7.59
C LEU A 23 -32.32 6.83 7.19
N ILE A 24 -32.38 5.86 8.08
CA ILE A 24 -33.31 4.75 7.95
C ILE A 24 -34.55 5.09 8.75
N VAL A 25 -35.70 4.99 8.09
CA VAL A 25 -37.02 5.19 8.68
C VAL A 25 -37.84 3.93 8.53
N SER A 26 -38.73 3.67 9.48
CA SER A 26 -39.76 2.65 9.36
C SER A 26 -40.79 3.00 8.28
N GLU A 27 -41.49 1.98 7.78
CA GLU A 27 -42.46 2.12 6.68
C GLU A 27 -43.63 3.04 7.05
N ASP A 28 -44.11 2.99 8.30
CA ASP A 28 -45.15 3.89 8.81
C ASP A 28 -44.78 5.38 8.71
N ILE A 29 -43.50 5.72 8.94
CA ILE A 29 -42.98 7.08 8.79
C ILE A 29 -42.88 7.47 7.32
N LYS A 30 -42.35 6.58 6.46
CA LYS A 30 -42.33 6.80 5.01
C LYS A 30 -43.75 7.11 4.50
N ASP A 31 -44.71 6.27 4.84
CA ASP A 31 -46.09 6.40 4.35
C ASP A 31 -46.77 7.66 4.91
N ALA A 32 -46.43 8.08 6.13
CA ALA A 32 -46.91 9.36 6.67
C ALA A 32 -46.34 10.56 5.90
N LEU A 33 -45.05 10.53 5.54
CA LEU A 33 -44.39 11.59 4.76
C LEU A 33 -44.95 11.69 3.33
N GLU A 34 -45.21 10.54 2.69
CA GLU A 34 -45.82 10.48 1.37
C GLU A 34 -47.25 11.02 1.40
N ARG A 35 -48.06 10.62 2.38
CA ARG A 35 -49.44 11.14 2.57
C ARG A 35 -49.47 12.63 2.87
N ALA A 36 -48.47 13.14 3.59
CA ALA A 36 -48.34 14.56 3.88
C ALA A 36 -47.87 15.39 2.66
N GLY A 37 -47.52 14.75 1.53
CA GLY A 37 -47.07 15.43 0.32
C GLY A 37 -45.70 16.09 0.47
N VAL A 38 -44.83 15.57 1.35
CA VAL A 38 -43.48 16.11 1.57
C VAL A 38 -42.64 15.88 0.31
N THR A 39 -42.09 16.95 -0.25
CA THR A 39 -41.28 16.89 -1.48
C THR A 39 -39.78 16.89 -1.17
N GLY A 40 -38.96 16.44 -2.13
CA GLY A 40 -37.48 16.42 -2.00
C GLY A 40 -36.90 15.17 -1.32
N LEU A 41 -37.74 14.19 -0.96
CA LEU A 41 -37.32 12.91 -0.37
C LEU A 41 -37.20 11.82 -1.45
N LYS A 42 -36.22 10.92 -1.31
CA LYS A 42 -36.12 9.68 -2.10
C LYS A 42 -36.03 8.48 -1.16
N PHE A 43 -36.96 7.55 -1.29
CA PHE A 43 -36.96 6.31 -0.51
C PHE A 43 -36.32 5.17 -1.31
N THR A 44 -35.61 4.29 -0.61
CA THR A 44 -35.04 3.06 -1.18
C THR A 44 -35.25 1.96 -0.16
N GLU A 45 -35.88 0.85 -0.58
CA GLU A 45 -36.13 -0.27 0.32
C GLU A 45 -34.81 -0.94 0.73
N VAL A 46 -34.59 -1.03 2.04
CA VAL A 46 -33.42 -1.66 2.65
C VAL A 46 -33.77 -2.93 3.45
N THR A 47 -35.06 -3.25 3.54
CA THR A 47 -35.64 -4.47 4.11
C THR A 47 -35.84 -5.52 3.02
N GLY A 48 -35.87 -6.81 3.34
CA GLY A 48 -36.07 -7.89 2.35
C GLY A 48 -34.79 -8.60 1.90
N PRO A 49 -34.92 -9.68 1.10
CA PRO A 49 -33.79 -10.49 0.69
C PRO A 49 -32.76 -9.62 -0.04
N SER A 50 -31.50 -9.79 0.33
CA SER A 50 -30.42 -9.11 -0.38
C SER A 50 -30.48 -9.48 -1.86
N ALA A 51 -30.35 -8.49 -2.75
CA ALA A 51 -30.17 -8.75 -4.18
C ALA A 51 -28.87 -9.53 -4.47
N ILE A 52 -27.98 -9.63 -3.47
CA ILE A 52 -26.75 -10.40 -3.47
C ILE A 52 -27.11 -11.89 -3.33
N SER A 53 -26.74 -12.70 -4.32
CA SER A 53 -26.98 -14.14 -4.32
C SER A 53 -26.32 -14.83 -3.12
N PRO A 54 -26.77 -16.04 -2.70
CA PRO A 54 -26.06 -16.83 -1.69
C PRO A 54 -24.57 -17.04 -2.02
N GLU A 55 -24.26 -17.28 -3.30
CA GLU A 55 -22.89 -17.43 -3.79
C GLU A 55 -22.07 -16.14 -3.62
N GLU A 56 -22.65 -14.98 -3.94
CA GLU A 56 -21.97 -13.70 -3.78
C GLU A 56 -21.79 -13.33 -2.30
N ARG A 57 -22.73 -13.71 -1.42
CA ARG A 57 -22.57 -13.57 0.04
C ARG A 57 -21.43 -14.44 0.56
N GLU A 58 -21.35 -15.68 0.11
CA GLU A 58 -20.27 -16.59 0.51
C GLU A 58 -18.92 -16.08 0.02
N ARG A 59 -18.85 -15.63 -1.24
CA ARG A 59 -17.67 -14.98 -1.80
C ARG A 59 -17.25 -13.77 -0.96
N ASN A 60 -18.18 -12.88 -0.63
CA ASN A 60 -17.88 -11.69 0.17
C ASN A 60 -17.41 -12.03 1.58
N ARG A 61 -17.99 -13.05 2.22
CA ARG A 61 -17.51 -13.55 3.52
C ARG A 61 -16.08 -14.06 3.41
N ARG A 62 -15.79 -14.87 2.40
CA ARG A 62 -14.45 -15.40 2.14
C ARG A 62 -13.43 -14.29 1.88
N LEU A 63 -13.81 -13.24 1.14
CA LEU A 63 -12.94 -12.08 0.92
C LEU A 63 -12.62 -11.32 2.21
N ILE A 64 -13.58 -11.20 3.13
CA ILE A 64 -13.37 -10.60 4.46
C ILE A 64 -12.40 -11.46 5.28
N GLU A 65 -12.63 -12.77 5.35
CA GLU A 65 -11.77 -13.70 6.10
C GLU A 65 -10.33 -13.70 5.56
N LEU A 66 -10.16 -13.75 4.23
CA LEU A 66 -8.85 -13.67 3.58
C LEU A 66 -8.15 -12.35 3.92
N ARG A 67 -8.89 -11.25 3.93
CA ARG A 67 -8.34 -9.93 4.27
C ARG A 67 -7.90 -9.87 5.72
N GLU A 68 -8.73 -10.31 6.66
CA GLU A 68 -8.39 -10.32 8.07
C GLU A 68 -7.15 -11.17 8.34
N GLN A 69 -7.07 -12.36 7.71
CA GLN A 69 -5.91 -13.24 7.83
C GLN A 69 -4.62 -12.59 7.27
N THR A 70 -4.70 -12.00 6.07
CA THR A 70 -3.56 -11.34 5.43
C THR A 70 -3.12 -10.10 6.21
N ASP A 71 -4.05 -9.21 6.57
CA ASP A 71 -3.75 -8.01 7.35
C ASP A 71 -3.12 -8.39 8.71
N ALA A 72 -3.65 -9.40 9.40
CA ALA A 72 -3.12 -9.84 10.70
C ALA A 72 -1.69 -10.40 10.60
N ALA A 73 -1.45 -11.31 9.66
CA ALA A 73 -0.14 -11.93 9.51
C ALA A 73 0.92 -10.93 9.04
N ARG A 74 0.58 -10.00 8.14
CA ARG A 74 1.51 -8.97 7.66
C ARG A 74 1.82 -7.95 8.74
N GLN A 75 0.82 -7.50 9.50
CA GLN A 75 1.03 -6.61 10.64
C GLN A 75 1.87 -7.25 11.74
N ALA A 76 1.69 -8.55 12.02
CA ALA A 76 2.53 -9.27 12.97
C ALA A 76 4.00 -9.23 12.53
N PHE A 77 4.27 -9.45 11.24
CA PHE A 77 5.61 -9.30 10.67
C PHE A 77 6.14 -7.87 10.77
N TRP A 78 5.36 -6.84 10.39
CA TRP A 78 5.79 -5.44 10.49
C TRP A 78 6.20 -5.02 11.89
N ARG A 79 5.50 -5.51 12.93
CA ARG A 79 5.87 -5.27 14.33
C ARG A 79 7.21 -5.90 14.72
N THR A 80 7.69 -6.93 14.01
CA THR A 80 9.05 -7.45 14.23
C THR A 80 10.13 -6.51 13.72
N LEU A 81 9.79 -5.64 12.76
CA LEU A 81 10.70 -4.68 12.18
C LEU A 81 10.72 -3.36 12.96
N GLY A 82 9.98 -3.17 14.05
CA GLY A 82 10.01 -1.94 14.84
C GLY A 82 8.64 -1.56 15.39
N THR A 83 8.50 -0.29 15.82
CA THR A 83 7.23 0.22 16.32
C THR A 83 6.35 0.62 15.14
N LEU A 84 5.36 -0.22 14.82
CA LEU A 84 4.39 0.02 13.76
C LEU A 84 3.43 1.15 14.16
N ASP A 85 3.31 2.15 13.30
CA ASP A 85 2.34 3.24 13.46
C ASP A 85 0.89 2.71 13.36
N GLU A 86 0.01 3.29 14.17
CA GLU A 86 -1.42 3.01 14.16
C GLU A 86 -2.09 3.61 12.92
N GLU A 87 -1.59 4.76 12.45
CA GLU A 87 -2.10 5.40 11.25
C GLU A 87 -1.73 4.59 10.00
N VAL A 88 -2.71 4.42 9.12
CA VAL A 88 -2.59 3.66 7.88
C VAL A 88 -2.76 4.64 6.73
N ILE A 89 -1.77 4.71 5.85
CA ILE A 89 -1.80 5.65 4.73
C ILE A 89 -2.49 4.98 3.55
N ILE A 90 -3.58 5.59 3.09
CA ILE A 90 -4.37 5.16 1.93
C ILE A 90 -4.54 6.34 0.96
N PRO A 91 -4.51 6.10 -0.36
CA PRO A 91 -4.67 7.19 -1.31
C PRO A 91 -6.14 7.67 -1.33
N ILE A 92 -6.33 8.96 -1.61
CA ILE A 92 -7.66 9.58 -1.77
C ILE A 92 -8.46 8.87 -2.87
N VAL A 93 -7.79 8.50 -3.97
CA VAL A 93 -8.38 7.75 -5.07
C VAL A 93 -8.10 6.28 -4.86
N VAL A 94 -9.14 5.52 -4.52
CA VAL A 94 -9.08 4.06 -4.39
C VAL A 94 -9.10 3.43 -5.79
N GLY A 95 -8.08 2.63 -6.09
CA GLY A 95 -7.92 1.96 -7.38
C GLY A 95 -6.48 1.52 -7.60
N GLY A 96 -6.19 1.01 -8.80
CA GLY A 96 -4.85 0.58 -9.20
C GLY A 96 -4.71 -0.93 -9.37
N ASN A 97 -3.60 -1.32 -9.99
CA ASN A 97 -3.36 -2.70 -10.42
C ASN A 97 -2.80 -3.60 -9.30
N TRP A 98 -3.02 -3.24 -8.04
CA TRP A 98 -2.63 -4.06 -6.89
C TRP A 98 -3.63 -5.23 -6.73
N PRO A 99 -3.19 -6.39 -6.20
CA PRO A 99 -4.00 -7.62 -6.22
C PRO A 99 -5.40 -7.50 -5.62
N ALA A 100 -5.53 -6.81 -4.48
CA ALA A 100 -6.81 -6.57 -3.82
C ALA A 100 -7.47 -5.23 -4.20
N ARG A 101 -6.96 -4.56 -5.25
CA ARG A 101 -7.37 -3.20 -5.67
C ARG A 101 -7.30 -2.17 -4.54
N ARG A 102 -6.38 -2.40 -3.62
CA ARG A 102 -6.14 -1.62 -2.42
C ARG A 102 -4.66 -1.25 -2.40
N GLN A 103 -4.38 0.03 -2.25
CA GLN A 103 -3.03 0.55 -2.08
C GLN A 103 -2.93 1.10 -0.67
N VAL A 104 -1.96 0.59 0.08
CA VAL A 104 -1.73 0.99 1.47
C VAL A 104 -0.25 1.04 1.70
N TRP A 105 0.13 1.98 2.55
CA TRP A 105 1.47 2.06 3.08
C TRP A 105 1.44 2.16 4.61
N ARG A 106 2.49 1.64 5.23
CA ARG A 106 2.68 1.67 6.69
C ARG A 106 3.99 2.33 7.04
N VAL A 107 3.98 2.95 8.22
CA VAL A 107 5.14 3.57 8.84
C VAL A 107 5.59 2.71 10.00
N ILE A 108 6.88 2.39 10.04
CA ILE A 108 7.52 1.62 11.10
C ILE A 108 8.67 2.46 11.65
N HIS A 109 8.57 2.86 12.91
CA HIS A 109 9.66 3.57 13.59
C HIS A 109 10.74 2.59 14.02
N ARG A 110 11.98 2.93 13.66
CA ARG A 110 13.17 2.11 13.84
C ARG A 110 14.09 2.75 14.88
N PRO A 111 15.05 1.98 15.45
CA PRO A 111 16.09 2.54 16.31
C PRO A 111 16.86 3.70 15.64
N GLU A 112 17.53 4.53 16.47
CA GLU A 112 18.34 5.67 16.00
C GLU A 112 17.54 6.76 15.26
N GLY A 113 16.22 6.82 15.48
CA GLY A 113 15.36 7.84 14.85
C GLY A 113 15.05 7.58 13.39
N ARG A 114 15.34 6.37 12.89
CA ARG A 114 15.05 5.97 11.50
C ARG A 114 13.56 5.68 11.32
N THR A 115 13.08 5.88 10.09
CA THR A 115 11.72 5.58 9.68
C THR A 115 11.75 4.65 8.47
N LEU A 116 11.05 3.54 8.57
CA LEU A 116 10.86 2.56 7.50
C LEU A 116 9.43 2.69 6.97
N LEU A 117 9.29 3.00 5.68
CA LEU A 117 8.00 2.98 5.00
C LEU A 117 7.91 1.70 4.17
N VAL A 118 6.77 1.02 4.27
CA VAL A 118 6.52 -0.23 3.55
C VAL A 118 5.22 -0.17 2.76
N THR A 119 5.17 -0.87 1.64
CA THR A 119 3.88 -1.21 1.01
C THR A 119 3.17 -2.27 1.85
N ASP A 120 1.84 -2.23 1.85
CA ASP A 120 0.99 -3.14 2.62
C ASP A 120 -0.18 -3.58 1.74
N GLY A 121 0.13 -4.34 0.68
CA GLY A 121 -0.91 -4.79 -0.25
C GLY A 121 -0.42 -5.36 -1.57
N LEU A 122 0.88 -5.22 -1.92
CA LEU A 122 1.42 -5.89 -3.10
C LEU A 122 1.39 -7.43 -2.94
N SER A 123 1.39 -7.89 -1.69
CA SER A 123 1.23 -9.31 -1.34
C SER A 123 -0.20 -9.72 -1.00
N ASP A 124 -1.21 -8.87 -1.21
CA ASP A 124 -2.60 -9.25 -0.98
C ASP A 124 -3.06 -10.33 -1.96
N PHE A 125 -4.05 -11.14 -1.58
CA PHE A 125 -4.69 -12.06 -2.51
C PHE A 125 -5.36 -11.31 -3.68
N PHE A 126 -5.59 -12.01 -4.79
CA PHE A 126 -6.33 -11.44 -5.93
C PHE A 126 -7.83 -11.42 -5.63
N VAL A 127 -8.42 -10.22 -5.50
CA VAL A 127 -9.85 -10.05 -5.16
C VAL A 127 -10.78 -10.74 -6.18
N ASP A 128 -10.36 -10.82 -7.44
CA ASP A 128 -11.13 -11.45 -8.52
C ASP A 128 -11.18 -12.98 -8.41
N ARG A 129 -10.32 -13.61 -7.62
CA ARG A 129 -10.26 -15.07 -7.43
C ARG A 129 -10.91 -15.54 -6.12
N ALA A 130 -10.94 -14.69 -5.09
CA ALA A 130 -11.43 -15.04 -3.74
C ALA A 130 -10.78 -16.33 -3.17
N GLU A 131 -9.49 -16.52 -3.45
CA GLU A 131 -8.68 -17.66 -3.01
C GLU A 131 -7.44 -17.17 -2.24
N PRO A 132 -6.91 -17.95 -1.28
CA PRO A 132 -5.65 -17.62 -0.63
C PRO A 132 -4.50 -17.53 -1.63
N SER A 133 -3.80 -16.41 -1.65
CA SER A 133 -2.53 -16.25 -2.34
C SER A 133 -1.73 -15.11 -1.72
N VAL A 134 -0.44 -15.06 -2.02
CA VAL A 134 0.43 -13.92 -1.68
C VAL A 134 0.44 -12.85 -2.77
N GLY A 135 -0.56 -12.79 -3.64
CA GLY A 135 -0.63 -11.77 -4.69
C GLY A 135 0.59 -11.77 -5.62
N PHE A 136 1.29 -10.63 -5.64
CA PHE A 136 2.56 -10.52 -6.34
C PHE A 136 3.75 -11.12 -5.59
N GLY A 137 3.60 -11.55 -4.34
CA GLY A 137 4.67 -12.16 -3.54
C GLY A 137 5.77 -11.17 -3.17
N LEU A 138 5.45 -9.87 -3.17
CA LEU A 138 6.38 -8.77 -2.94
C LEU A 138 5.81 -7.81 -1.90
N GLU A 139 6.69 -7.20 -1.11
CA GLU A 139 6.46 -5.90 -0.49
C GLU A 139 7.72 -5.05 -0.63
N LEU A 140 7.56 -3.75 -0.80
CA LEU A 140 8.65 -2.79 -0.90
C LEU A 140 8.92 -2.12 0.46
N ALA A 141 10.17 -1.77 0.69
CA ALA A 141 10.65 -1.16 1.93
C ALA A 141 11.65 -0.03 1.65
N LEU A 142 11.35 1.19 2.07
CA LEU A 142 12.26 2.33 1.99
C LEU A 142 12.55 2.85 3.40
N GLU A 143 13.81 2.83 3.82
CA GLU A 143 14.24 3.36 5.12
C GLU A 143 14.99 4.68 4.95
N THR A 144 14.70 5.65 5.82
CA THR A 144 15.40 6.94 5.90
C THR A 144 15.66 7.32 7.36
N ASP A 145 16.71 8.10 7.59
CA ASP A 145 17.01 8.76 8.86
C ASP A 145 16.71 10.26 8.82
N GLU A 146 16.14 10.74 7.72
CA GLU A 146 15.65 12.11 7.62
C GLU A 146 14.36 12.28 8.43
N PRO A 147 14.17 13.43 9.11
CA PRO A 147 12.96 13.67 9.88
C PRO A 147 11.73 13.74 8.96
N ILE A 148 10.74 12.90 9.23
CA ILE A 148 9.45 12.89 8.53
C ILE A 148 8.41 13.58 9.42
N LYS A 149 7.88 14.72 8.96
CA LYS A 149 6.80 15.44 9.65
C LYS A 149 5.43 14.88 9.32
N ASP A 150 5.21 14.57 8.04
CA ASP A 150 3.97 14.07 7.48
C ASP A 150 4.37 12.96 6.49
N ALA A 151 4.11 11.71 6.87
CA ALA A 151 4.50 10.55 6.08
C ALA A 151 3.76 10.47 4.75
N GLU A 152 2.48 10.89 4.70
CA GLU A 152 1.65 10.89 3.50
C GLU A 152 2.21 11.81 2.42
N LYS A 153 2.80 12.94 2.82
CA LYS A 153 3.42 13.92 1.91
C LYS A 153 4.93 13.78 1.81
N SER A 154 5.51 12.73 2.38
CA SER A 154 6.95 12.54 2.44
C SER A 154 7.50 12.03 1.10
N TRP A 155 8.67 12.54 0.70
CA TRP A 155 9.35 12.05 -0.50
C TRP A 155 9.62 10.53 -0.49
N PRO A 156 9.95 9.88 0.65
CA PRO A 156 10.10 8.43 0.70
C PRO A 156 8.83 7.71 0.29
N LEU A 157 7.67 8.14 0.80
CA LEU A 157 6.41 7.53 0.45
C LEU A 157 6.08 7.75 -1.03
N MET A 158 6.28 8.96 -1.54
CA MET A 158 6.02 9.28 -2.94
C MET A 158 6.86 8.40 -3.88
N LEU A 159 8.15 8.23 -3.59
CA LEU A 159 9.03 7.35 -4.36
C LEU A 159 8.56 5.89 -4.28
N LEU A 160 8.27 5.41 -3.06
CA LEU A 160 7.80 4.05 -2.81
C LEU A 160 6.48 3.76 -3.54
N ALA A 161 5.55 4.72 -3.56
CA ALA A 161 4.28 4.63 -4.26
C ALA A 161 4.47 4.56 -5.79
N GLN A 162 5.32 5.43 -6.36
CA GLN A 162 5.61 5.40 -7.80
C GLN A 162 6.22 4.05 -8.22
N MET A 163 7.22 3.55 -7.49
CA MET A 163 7.83 2.26 -7.79
C MET A 163 6.87 1.08 -7.59
N GLY A 164 6.04 1.12 -6.53
CA GLY A 164 5.00 0.12 -6.30
C GLY A 164 3.99 0.06 -7.44
N ASN A 165 3.61 1.21 -8.01
CA ASN A 165 2.70 1.29 -9.14
C ASN A 165 3.33 0.74 -10.43
N GLU A 166 4.57 1.10 -10.74
CA GLU A 166 5.29 0.55 -11.90
C GLU A 166 5.41 -0.98 -11.83
N ILE A 167 5.71 -1.50 -10.63
CA ILE A 167 5.75 -2.94 -10.37
C ILE A 167 4.36 -3.55 -10.56
N ALA A 168 3.31 -2.95 -10.01
CA ALA A 168 1.95 -3.46 -10.20
C ALA A 168 1.52 -3.50 -11.67
N GLU A 169 1.87 -2.47 -12.44
CA GLU A 169 1.53 -2.32 -13.86
C GLU A 169 2.24 -3.35 -14.76
N HIS A 170 3.52 -3.61 -14.51
CA HIS A 170 4.38 -4.30 -15.47
C HIS A 170 4.82 -5.69 -14.99
N GLU A 171 4.23 -6.74 -15.56
CA GLU A 171 4.56 -8.14 -15.19
C GLU A 171 6.04 -8.49 -15.37
N ILE A 172 6.66 -8.10 -16.49
CA ILE A 172 8.08 -8.34 -16.74
C ILE A 172 8.95 -7.73 -15.64
N LEU A 173 8.57 -6.54 -15.16
CA LEU A 173 9.27 -5.88 -14.08
C LEU A 173 9.07 -6.64 -12.76
N ARG A 174 7.85 -7.07 -12.44
CA ARG A 174 7.59 -7.90 -11.23
C ARG A 174 8.44 -9.15 -11.20
N GLU A 175 8.52 -9.89 -12.30
CA GLU A 175 9.29 -11.14 -12.34
C GLU A 175 10.79 -10.88 -12.16
N LYS A 176 11.31 -9.78 -12.70
CA LYS A 176 12.70 -9.35 -12.44
C LYS A 176 12.90 -8.94 -10.98
N VAL A 177 11.97 -8.19 -10.40
CA VAL A 177 12.01 -7.78 -8.99
C VAL A 177 11.95 -8.99 -8.07
N LYS A 178 11.18 -10.04 -8.40
CA LYS A 178 11.16 -11.31 -7.65
C LYS A 178 12.46 -12.08 -7.76
N ALA A 179 13.05 -12.14 -8.95
CA ALA A 179 14.24 -12.93 -9.24
C ALA A 179 15.53 -12.35 -8.62
N GLY A 180 15.60 -11.05 -8.37
CA GLY A 180 16.78 -10.51 -7.72
C GLY A 180 16.82 -9.01 -7.55
N PHE A 181 18.03 -8.49 -7.73
CA PHE A 181 18.39 -7.08 -7.58
C PHE A 181 18.29 -6.38 -8.94
N LEU A 182 17.70 -5.18 -9.00
CA LEU A 182 17.63 -4.38 -10.24
C LEU A 182 17.63 -2.88 -9.97
N SER A 183 17.77 -2.09 -11.03
CA SER A 183 17.61 -0.63 -11.02
C SER A 183 16.45 -0.22 -11.90
N MET A 184 15.76 0.86 -11.53
CA MET A 184 14.71 1.46 -12.36
C MET A 184 14.71 2.99 -12.22
N GLU A 185 14.02 3.64 -13.15
CA GLU A 185 13.75 5.07 -13.10
C GLU A 185 12.25 5.30 -13.11
N VAL A 186 11.76 6.20 -12.26
CA VAL A 186 10.35 6.60 -12.23
C VAL A 186 10.21 8.12 -12.40
N ALA A 187 8.98 8.59 -12.61
CA ALA A 187 8.70 10.02 -12.66
C ALA A 187 8.96 10.67 -11.29
N GLY A 188 9.67 11.80 -11.28
CA GLY A 188 10.07 12.49 -10.05
C GLY A 188 9.11 13.58 -9.56
N GLN A 189 7.86 13.57 -10.03
CA GLN A 189 6.89 14.62 -9.69
C GLN A 189 6.70 14.73 -8.17
N GLY A 190 7.02 15.90 -7.62
CA GLY A 190 6.91 16.21 -6.19
C GLY A 190 8.02 15.63 -5.31
N LEU A 191 9.04 15.01 -5.90
CA LEU A 191 10.26 14.63 -5.17
C LEU A 191 11.23 15.82 -5.04
N PRO A 192 12.12 15.80 -4.03
CA PRO A 192 13.13 16.83 -3.82
C PRO A 192 14.03 17.03 -5.04
N GLU A 193 14.27 18.30 -5.40
CA GLU A 193 15.14 18.70 -6.51
C GLU A 193 16.51 17.97 -6.53
N PRO A 194 17.21 17.77 -5.40
CA PRO A 194 18.53 17.11 -5.44
C PRO A 194 18.51 15.66 -5.94
N LEU A 195 17.34 15.01 -5.95
CA LEU A 195 17.16 13.64 -6.45
C LEU A 195 16.80 13.59 -7.95
N LEU A 196 16.49 14.74 -8.56
CA LEU A 196 15.94 14.80 -9.91
C LEU A 196 17.04 14.91 -10.97
N THR A 197 16.89 14.14 -12.04
CA THR A 197 17.62 14.39 -13.28
C THR A 197 17.11 15.66 -13.97
N LYS A 198 17.80 16.11 -15.02
CA LYS A 198 17.35 17.25 -15.85
C LYS A 198 15.99 17.00 -16.50
N GLU A 199 15.65 15.73 -16.72
CA GLU A 199 14.39 15.26 -17.29
C GLU A 199 13.30 15.04 -16.23
N GLY A 200 13.57 15.39 -14.95
CA GLY A 200 12.61 15.21 -13.86
C GLY A 200 12.38 13.74 -13.49
N ARG A 201 13.36 12.87 -13.74
CA ARG A 201 13.34 11.45 -13.36
C ARG A 201 14.09 11.23 -12.07
N VAL A 202 13.81 10.11 -11.40
CA VAL A 202 14.55 9.66 -10.23
C VAL A 202 14.93 8.20 -10.40
N GLY A 203 16.17 7.86 -10.04
CA GLY A 203 16.68 6.49 -10.07
C GLY A 203 16.56 5.80 -8.72
N GLY A 204 16.29 4.49 -8.74
CA GLY A 204 16.32 3.67 -7.55
C GLY A 204 16.89 2.27 -7.79
N LEU A 205 17.54 1.76 -6.75
CA LEU A 205 17.99 0.38 -6.64
C LEU A 205 16.97 -0.42 -5.83
N LEU A 206 16.62 -1.61 -6.33
CA LEU A 206 15.60 -2.48 -5.75
C LEU A 206 16.21 -3.82 -5.36
N GLY A 207 16.03 -4.21 -4.09
CA GLY A 207 16.42 -5.51 -3.57
C GLY A 207 17.88 -5.58 -3.14
N MET A 208 18.45 -4.47 -2.63
CA MET A 208 19.77 -4.49 -2.01
C MET A 208 19.73 -5.32 -0.72
N ALA A 209 20.70 -6.22 -0.57
CA ALA A 209 20.87 -6.98 0.67
C ALA A 209 21.19 -6.04 1.83
N THR A 210 20.65 -6.35 3.01
CA THR A 210 20.87 -5.56 4.22
C THR A 210 21.13 -6.49 5.40
N SER A 211 21.83 -5.98 6.42
CA SER A 211 22.01 -6.68 7.69
C SER A 211 20.88 -6.41 8.69
N THR A 212 19.94 -5.52 8.38
CA THR A 212 18.93 -5.01 9.34
C THR A 212 17.48 -5.33 8.97
N LEU A 213 17.23 -5.70 7.72
CA LEU A 213 15.95 -6.14 7.19
C LEU A 213 16.10 -7.55 6.58
N PRO A 214 15.15 -8.46 6.84
CA PRO A 214 15.14 -9.77 6.21
C PRO A 214 14.84 -9.65 4.71
N GLY A 215 15.27 -10.65 3.92
CA GLY A 215 14.97 -10.70 2.48
C GLY A 215 13.57 -11.23 2.15
N CYS A 216 12.95 -11.98 3.06
CA CYS A 216 11.62 -12.56 2.91
C CYS A 216 10.93 -12.72 4.27
N PHE A 217 9.63 -12.97 4.24
CA PHE A 217 8.82 -13.35 5.39
C PHE A 217 7.69 -14.29 4.98
N ILE A 218 7.19 -15.07 5.94
CA ILE A 218 6.17 -16.07 5.69
C ILE A 218 4.78 -15.51 5.97
N MET A 219 3.87 -15.71 5.02
CA MET A 219 2.44 -15.46 5.14
C MET A 219 1.67 -16.79 5.06
N PRO A 220 0.40 -16.85 5.51
CA PRO A 220 -0.37 -18.10 5.52
C PRO A 220 -0.50 -18.78 4.14
N ALA A 221 -0.50 -18.00 3.07
CA ALA A 221 -0.63 -18.50 1.70
C ALA A 221 0.71 -18.68 0.96
N GLY A 222 1.86 -18.35 1.57
CA GLY A 222 3.17 -18.48 0.94
C GLY A 222 4.23 -17.51 1.46
N GLU A 223 5.41 -17.55 0.86
CA GLU A 223 6.51 -16.63 1.15
C GLU A 223 6.33 -15.30 0.38
N VAL A 224 6.65 -14.19 1.04
CA VAL A 224 6.69 -12.85 0.46
C VAL A 224 8.12 -12.33 0.52
N ARG A 225 8.62 -11.84 -0.61
CA ARG A 225 9.95 -11.20 -0.67
C ARG A 225 9.84 -9.75 -0.24
N LEU A 226 10.70 -9.33 0.69
CA LEU A 226 10.85 -7.93 1.09
C LEU A 226 11.94 -7.27 0.24
N VAL A 227 11.55 -6.27 -0.54
CA VAL A 227 12.43 -5.61 -1.52
C VAL A 227 12.76 -4.22 -1.02
N THR A 228 14.03 -4.00 -0.69
CA THR A 228 14.51 -2.68 -0.28
C THR A 228 14.55 -1.72 -1.45
N VAL A 229 14.22 -0.46 -1.21
CA VAL A 229 14.29 0.64 -2.17
C VAL A 229 15.37 1.58 -1.70
N LYS A 230 16.38 1.81 -2.56
CA LYS A 230 17.40 2.83 -2.34
C LYS A 230 17.40 3.88 -3.43
N VAL A 231 17.24 5.14 -3.03
CA VAL A 231 17.30 6.27 -3.98
C VAL A 231 18.73 6.57 -4.42
N LEU A 232 18.88 6.88 -5.71
CA LEU A 232 20.14 7.30 -6.32
C LEU A 232 20.17 8.83 -6.48
N MET A 233 21.35 9.42 -6.25
CA MET A 233 21.62 10.78 -6.69
C MET A 233 21.73 10.80 -8.22
N PRO A 234 21.44 11.92 -8.91
CA PRO A 234 21.51 12.00 -10.37
C PRO A 234 22.86 11.56 -10.95
N VAL A 235 23.97 11.86 -10.26
CA VAL A 235 25.32 11.45 -10.68
C VAL A 235 25.51 9.94 -10.59
N GLU A 236 24.92 9.28 -9.58
CA GLU A 236 24.98 7.82 -9.43
C GLU A 236 24.11 7.11 -10.46
N LEU A 237 22.94 7.68 -10.76
CA LEU A 237 22.11 7.18 -11.85
C LEU A 237 22.85 7.30 -13.20
N ALA A 238 23.49 8.45 -13.47
CA ALA A 238 24.30 8.62 -14.67
C ALA A 238 25.43 7.60 -14.76
N TYR A 239 26.15 7.39 -13.65
CA TYR A 239 27.21 6.37 -13.57
C TYR A 239 26.67 4.96 -13.83
N LEU A 240 25.51 4.62 -13.26
CA LEU A 240 24.84 3.35 -13.50
C LEU A 240 24.47 3.17 -14.97
N LEU A 241 23.88 4.18 -15.60
CA LEU A 241 23.46 4.12 -17.01
C LEU A 241 24.65 3.99 -17.96
N GLU A 242 25.77 4.65 -17.64
CA GLU A 242 27.01 4.57 -18.41
C GLU A 242 27.66 3.17 -18.33
N HIS A 243 27.66 2.55 -17.14
CA HIS A 243 28.42 1.32 -16.87
C HIS A 243 27.54 0.05 -16.75
N GLY A 244 26.22 0.19 -16.87
CA GLY A 244 25.25 -0.89 -16.77
C GLY A 244 25.38 -1.72 -15.49
N LYS A 245 25.41 -3.06 -15.64
CA LYS A 245 25.50 -4.00 -14.51
C LYS A 245 26.75 -3.78 -13.65
N LEU A 246 27.89 -3.49 -14.27
CA LEU A 246 29.15 -3.25 -13.54
C LEU A 246 29.05 -1.99 -12.68
N GLY A 247 28.48 -0.91 -13.22
CA GLY A 247 28.25 0.32 -12.47
C GLY A 247 27.31 0.11 -11.29
N ARG A 248 26.23 -0.63 -11.51
CA ARG A 248 25.27 -0.98 -10.45
C ARG A 248 25.91 -1.81 -9.34
N ASP A 249 26.68 -2.83 -9.68
CA ASP A 249 27.35 -3.70 -8.69
C ASP A 249 28.42 -2.89 -7.91
N GLU A 250 29.10 -1.96 -8.57
CA GLU A 250 30.04 -1.02 -7.94
C GLU A 250 29.34 -0.04 -6.98
N LEU A 251 28.20 0.54 -7.36
CA LEU A 251 27.41 1.39 -6.48
C LEU A 251 27.01 0.65 -5.19
N VAL A 252 26.52 -0.58 -5.32
CA VAL A 252 26.17 -1.44 -4.16
C VAL A 252 27.38 -1.63 -3.24
N ARG A 253 28.55 -1.95 -3.82
CA ARG A 253 29.80 -2.11 -3.07
C ARG A 253 30.16 -0.84 -2.31
N ARG A 254 30.08 0.33 -2.95
CA ARG A 254 30.42 1.61 -2.32
C ARG A 254 29.43 2.03 -1.24
N PHE A 255 28.13 1.80 -1.43
CA PHE A 255 27.13 2.03 -0.38
C PHE A 255 27.38 1.19 0.86
N ALA A 256 27.74 -0.09 0.69
CA ALA A 256 28.09 -0.96 1.80
C ALA A 256 29.33 -0.45 2.56
N GLN A 257 30.37 -0.01 1.85
CA GLN A 257 31.61 0.51 2.46
C GLN A 257 31.41 1.80 3.25
N GLN A 258 30.50 2.67 2.81
CA GLN A 258 30.20 3.93 3.49
C GLN A 258 29.16 3.77 4.61
N GLY A 259 28.71 2.55 4.93
CA GLY A 259 27.67 2.32 5.93
C GLY A 259 26.29 2.86 5.52
N GLN A 260 26.09 3.17 4.24
CA GLN A 260 24.86 3.76 3.70
C GLN A 260 23.96 2.71 3.03
N ALA A 261 24.12 1.42 3.36
CA ALA A 261 23.54 0.24 2.69
C ALA A 261 22.23 0.50 1.92
N HIS A 262 21.07 0.31 2.53
CA HIS A 262 19.74 0.57 1.94
C HIS A 262 19.13 1.91 2.36
N LEU A 263 19.77 2.61 3.30
CA LEU A 263 19.29 3.88 3.84
C LEU A 263 19.25 4.95 2.75
N SER A 264 18.11 5.62 2.60
CA SER A 264 17.88 6.62 1.57
C SER A 264 17.76 8.02 2.17
N ARG A 265 18.36 9.01 1.50
CA ARG A 265 18.35 10.41 1.88
C ARG A 265 18.12 11.27 0.64
N ALA A 266 17.34 12.33 0.76
CA ALA A 266 17.12 13.30 -0.30
C ALA A 266 18.38 14.09 -0.62
N TRP A 267 19.29 14.23 0.34
CA TRP A 267 20.59 14.88 0.14
C TRP A 267 21.71 14.11 0.83
N ARG A 268 22.79 13.86 0.07
CA ARG A 268 24.05 13.27 0.54
C ARG A 268 25.13 13.44 -0.51
N GLN A 269 26.38 13.26 -0.10
CA GLN A 269 27.47 13.10 -1.06
C GLN A 269 27.22 11.81 -1.89
N PRO A 270 27.31 11.89 -3.22
CA PRO A 270 27.31 10.70 -4.08
C PRO A 270 28.46 9.76 -3.72
N VAL A 271 28.31 8.48 -4.00
CA VAL A 271 29.38 7.48 -3.78
C VAL A 271 30.32 7.33 -4.97
N VAL A 272 30.05 8.03 -6.07
CA VAL A 272 30.84 8.02 -7.31
C VAL A 272 31.37 9.39 -7.68
#